data_AF-A0A672INT9-F1
#
_entry.id   AF-A0A672INT9-F1
#
_cell.length_a   1.000
_cell.length_b   1.000
_cell.length_c   1.000
_cell.angle_alpha   90.00
_cell.angle_beta   90.00
_cell.angle_gamma   90.00
#
_symmetry.space_group_name_H-M   'P 1'
#
loop_
_entity.id
_entity.type
_entity.pdbx_description
1 polymer ?
#
loop_
_entity_poly.entity_id
_entity_poly.type
_entity_poly.pdbx_seq_one_letter_code
_entity_poly.pdbx_strand_id
1 'polypeptide(L)'
;MDLESLYRGVEESINHTRAGRARRQSLDRAYNIEVLLGVDDSVVQFHGKEHVQKYLLTLMNIVNEIYHDNSLGAKINVVLVRIIMLGYGKSVSLIELGNPSQSLENVCRWAFLQQKQDTGDAEHHDHAIFLTRQEFGPTGMQGYAPVTGMCHPVRSCTLNHEDGFSSAFVVAHETGHVLGMEHDGQGNRCGDEVHMGSIMAPLVQAAFHRFHWSRCSMQELGRYLHSYDCLRDDPFDHNWPSLPQLPGLHYSMNEQCRFDFGVGYTMCTAYRTFDPCKQLWCSHPDNPFFCKTKKGPPIDGTMCGNGKHCFRGHCIWLTPDLIKQDGNWGSWSEFGQCSRTCGGGVQFRTRDCDNPRPANGGRTCVGATYQFQMCNMNECEDIYSDPREEQCHTREPRFELHSNKHHLLPYEHPDPNKRCHLHCQSKETRDVFFMERMVQDGTRCSYKDPHSVCVRGECAVSFRAREPDRRRAFGRTRGELSMLSFAESGL
;
A
#
# COMPACT_ATOMS: atom_id res chain seq x y z
N MET A 1 -37.78 31.66 -18.24
CA MET A 1 -36.71 30.66 -18.06
C MET A 1 -36.59 30.46 -16.57
N ASP A 2 -37.06 29.32 -16.09
CA ASP A 2 -37.42 29.13 -14.68
C ASP A 2 -36.31 28.42 -13.91
N LEU A 3 -35.98 28.96 -12.73
CA LEU A 3 -34.80 28.61 -11.93
C LEU A 3 -34.84 27.15 -11.46
N GLU A 4 -36.03 26.57 -11.32
CA GLU A 4 -36.25 25.15 -10.97
C GLU A 4 -35.78 24.16 -12.05
N SER A 5 -35.81 24.55 -13.33
CA SER A 5 -35.37 23.67 -14.43
C SER A 5 -33.86 23.51 -14.49
N LEU A 6 -33.11 24.51 -14.01
CA LEU A 6 -31.65 24.50 -13.93
C LEU A 6 -31.17 23.64 -12.75
N TYR A 7 -31.88 23.65 -11.61
CA TYR A 7 -31.56 22.85 -10.43
C TYR A 7 -31.76 21.34 -10.67
N ARG A 8 -32.85 20.93 -11.34
CA ARG A 8 -33.08 19.51 -11.69
C ARG A 8 -32.05 18.96 -12.68
N GLY A 9 -31.58 19.78 -13.63
CA GLY A 9 -30.54 19.40 -14.58
C GLY A 9 -29.17 19.16 -13.91
N VAL A 10 -28.88 19.88 -12.82
CA VAL A 10 -27.63 19.71 -12.05
C VAL A 10 -27.71 18.48 -11.14
N GLU A 11 -28.84 18.21 -10.48
CA GLU A 11 -29.05 17.02 -9.64
C GLU A 11 -29.03 15.71 -10.45
N GLU A 12 -29.62 15.68 -11.65
CA GLU A 12 -29.58 14.50 -12.53
C GLU A 12 -28.15 14.26 -13.09
N SER A 13 -27.35 15.31 -13.29
CA SER A 13 -25.94 15.19 -13.69
C SER A 13 -25.03 14.65 -12.57
N ILE A 14 -25.31 15.01 -11.31
CA ILE A 14 -24.56 14.59 -10.11
C ILE A 14 -24.90 13.12 -9.76
N ASN A 15 -26.15 12.70 -9.95
CA ASN A 15 -26.55 11.32 -9.70
C ASN A 15 -26.09 10.34 -10.80
N HIS A 16 -25.98 10.80 -12.05
CA HIS A 16 -25.38 9.99 -13.13
C HIS A 16 -23.86 9.86 -13.02
N THR A 17 -23.15 10.83 -12.44
CA THR A 17 -21.71 10.72 -12.12
C THR A 17 -21.45 9.84 -10.88
N ARG A 18 -22.38 9.80 -9.91
CA ARG A 18 -22.30 8.90 -8.75
C ARG A 18 -22.63 7.44 -9.08
N ALA A 19 -23.59 7.17 -9.96
CA ALA A 19 -23.96 5.80 -10.33
C ALA A 19 -22.95 5.12 -11.27
N GLY A 20 -22.14 5.88 -12.02
CA GLY A 20 -21.09 5.37 -12.92
C GLY A 20 -19.72 5.10 -12.27
N ARG A 21 -19.51 5.49 -11.00
CA ARG A 21 -18.23 5.35 -10.30
C ARG A 21 -18.20 4.25 -9.24
N ALA A 22 -19.33 3.60 -8.97
CA ALA A 22 -19.38 2.38 -8.16
C ALA A 22 -19.03 1.14 -9.00
N ARG A 23 -17.88 1.17 -9.68
CA ARG A 23 -17.25 -0.02 -10.23
C ARG A 23 -16.93 -0.91 -9.03
N ARG A 24 -17.70 -2.01 -8.86
CA ARG A 24 -17.52 -3.04 -7.82
C ARG A 24 -16.07 -3.06 -7.33
N GLN A 25 -15.82 -2.43 -6.20
CA GLN A 25 -14.51 -2.41 -5.58
C GLN A 25 -14.14 -3.87 -5.34
N SER A 26 -12.99 -4.28 -5.86
CA SER A 26 -12.32 -5.47 -5.38
C SER A 26 -12.17 -5.29 -3.87
N LEU A 27 -12.81 -6.14 -3.09
CA LEU A 27 -12.74 -6.20 -1.62
C LEU A 27 -11.30 -6.42 -1.09
N ASP A 28 -10.30 -6.48 -1.99
CA ASP A 28 -8.95 -6.93 -1.72
C ASP A 28 -7.87 -5.93 -2.23
N ARG A 29 -8.24 -4.70 -2.61
CA ARG A 29 -7.25 -3.70 -3.04
C ARG A 29 -6.59 -3.05 -1.82
N ALA A 30 -5.27 -3.17 -1.73
CA ALA A 30 -4.46 -2.47 -0.73
C ALA A 30 -4.42 -0.97 -1.02
N TYR A 31 -4.25 -0.19 0.04
CA TYR A 31 -4.00 1.25 -0.01
C TYR A 31 -2.55 1.51 0.37
N ASN A 32 -1.90 2.47 -0.26
CA ASN A 32 -0.52 2.84 0.01
C ASN A 32 -0.50 4.27 0.53
N ILE A 33 0.23 4.55 1.60
CA ILE A 33 0.49 5.90 2.10
C ILE A 33 1.96 6.19 1.81
N GLU A 34 2.21 7.03 0.81
CA GLU A 34 3.56 7.51 0.49
C GLU A 34 4.00 8.57 1.50
N VAL A 35 5.06 8.28 2.25
CA VAL A 35 5.50 9.07 3.41
C VAL A 35 6.79 9.81 3.14
N LEU A 36 6.75 11.13 3.34
CA LEU A 36 7.92 11.97 3.60
C LEU A 36 8.25 11.96 5.09
N LEU A 37 9.42 11.46 5.47
CA LEU A 37 9.90 11.49 6.85
C LEU A 37 10.87 12.65 7.07
N GLY A 38 10.43 13.66 7.82
CA GLY A 38 11.26 14.77 8.30
C GLY A 38 11.78 14.49 9.69
N VAL A 39 13.07 14.72 9.92
CA VAL A 39 13.65 14.66 11.27
C VAL A 39 14.46 15.91 11.55
N ASP A 40 14.33 16.43 12.76
CA ASP A 40 15.07 17.60 13.19
C ASP A 40 16.50 17.25 13.67
N ASP A 41 17.29 18.29 13.90
CA ASP A 41 18.68 18.15 14.33
C ASP A 41 18.80 17.47 15.70
N SER A 42 17.79 17.58 16.57
CA SER A 42 17.80 16.95 17.90
C SER A 42 17.76 15.42 17.83
N VAL A 43 16.99 14.86 16.89
CA VAL A 43 16.97 13.41 16.61
C VAL A 43 18.31 12.96 16.04
N VAL A 44 18.86 13.72 15.09
CA VAL A 44 20.13 13.41 14.43
C VAL A 44 21.31 13.45 15.41
N GLN A 45 21.36 14.46 16.28
CA GLN A 45 22.39 14.57 17.31
C GLN A 45 22.31 13.42 18.32
N PHE A 46 21.09 13.03 18.70
CA PHE A 46 20.89 11.99 19.69
C PHE A 46 21.31 10.61 19.17
N HIS A 47 20.84 10.20 17.99
CA HIS A 47 21.14 8.88 17.41
C HIS A 47 22.52 8.82 16.72
N GLY A 48 23.05 9.97 16.29
CA GLY A 48 24.27 10.07 15.51
C GLY A 48 24.00 9.87 14.01
N LYS A 49 24.72 10.64 13.16
CA LYS A 49 24.51 10.67 11.71
C LYS A 49 24.65 9.31 11.02
N GLU A 50 25.50 8.43 11.54
CA GLU A 50 25.75 7.11 10.94
C GLU A 50 24.64 6.09 11.25
N HIS A 51 23.94 6.26 12.38
CA HIS A 51 22.97 5.27 12.87
C HIS A 51 21.52 5.72 12.72
N VAL A 52 21.27 7.02 12.63
CA VAL A 52 19.92 7.59 12.57
C VAL A 52 19.11 7.02 11.41
N GLN A 53 19.68 6.85 10.21
CA GLN A 53 18.95 6.29 9.07
C GLN A 53 18.41 4.88 9.36
N LYS A 54 19.25 4.00 9.95
CA LYS A 54 18.83 2.65 10.30
C LYS A 54 17.74 2.64 11.39
N TYR A 55 17.87 3.53 12.37
CA TYR A 55 16.85 3.74 13.40
C TYR A 55 15.51 4.14 12.79
N LEU A 56 15.50 5.14 11.90
CA LEU A 56 14.29 5.63 11.24
C LEU A 56 13.62 4.57 10.38
N LEU A 57 14.39 3.80 9.61
CA LEU A 57 13.85 2.69 8.81
C LEU A 57 13.20 1.64 9.73
N THR A 58 13.85 1.29 10.84
CA THR A 58 13.29 0.35 11.82
C THR A 58 11.99 0.88 12.43
N LEU A 59 11.96 2.17 12.81
CA LEU A 59 10.77 2.83 13.35
C LEU A 59 9.60 2.79 12.36
N MET A 60 9.85 3.17 11.10
CA MET A 60 8.81 3.17 10.06
C MET A 60 8.34 1.76 9.70
N ASN A 61 9.20 0.75 9.79
CA ASN A 61 8.78 -0.64 9.64
C ASN A 61 7.83 -1.07 10.76
N ILE A 62 8.08 -0.66 12.00
CA ILE A 62 7.15 -0.90 13.11
C ILE A 62 5.81 -0.21 12.84
N VAL A 63 5.83 1.05 12.37
CA VAL A 63 4.59 1.77 11.98
C VAL A 63 3.84 1.01 10.89
N ASN A 64 4.53 0.53 9.87
CA ASN A 64 3.94 -0.28 8.80
C ASN A 64 3.28 -1.56 9.35
N GLU A 65 3.97 -2.32 10.22
CA GLU A 65 3.40 -3.50 10.87
C GLU A 65 2.16 -3.19 11.72
N ILE A 66 2.11 -2.03 12.36
CA ILE A 66 0.92 -1.58 13.11
C ILE A 66 -0.29 -1.40 12.16
N TYR A 67 -0.07 -0.85 10.96
CA TYR A 67 -1.12 -0.69 9.94
C TYR A 67 -1.48 -2.00 9.21
N HIS A 68 -0.61 -3.01 9.25
CA HIS A 68 -0.92 -4.37 8.77
C HIS A 68 -1.70 -5.22 9.76
N ASP A 69 -1.95 -4.73 10.98
CA ASP A 69 -2.74 -5.48 11.95
C ASP A 69 -4.18 -5.70 11.45
N ASN A 70 -4.65 -6.95 11.56
CA ASN A 70 -5.94 -7.37 11.02
C ASN A 70 -7.14 -6.62 11.65
N SER A 71 -6.98 -6.08 12.86
CA SER A 71 -8.04 -5.33 13.53
C SER A 71 -8.39 -4.00 12.84
N LEU A 72 -7.51 -3.47 11.99
CA LEU A 72 -7.77 -2.26 11.21
C LEU A 72 -8.91 -2.45 10.19
N GLY A 73 -9.14 -3.67 9.72
CA GLY A 73 -10.16 -4.01 8.73
C GLY A 73 -9.86 -3.53 7.30
N ALA A 74 -8.68 -2.95 7.05
CA ALA A 74 -8.21 -2.53 5.74
C ALA A 74 -6.72 -2.87 5.59
N LYS A 75 -6.28 -3.14 4.35
CA LYS A 75 -4.87 -3.37 4.02
C LYS A 75 -4.23 -2.03 3.66
N ILE A 76 -3.46 -1.45 4.56
CA ILE A 76 -2.73 -0.19 4.35
C ILE A 76 -1.24 -0.45 4.44
N ASN A 77 -0.50 -0.06 3.40
CA ASN A 77 0.96 -0.08 3.38
C ASN A 77 1.47 1.34 3.68
N VAL A 78 2.40 1.48 4.63
CA VAL A 78 3.08 2.75 4.91
C VAL A 78 4.44 2.71 4.24
N VAL A 79 4.61 3.53 3.19
CA VAL A 79 5.73 3.42 2.26
C VAL A 79 6.59 4.66 2.37
N LEU A 80 7.83 4.49 2.81
CA LEU A 80 8.75 5.61 2.95
C LEU A 80 9.33 5.99 1.58
N VAL A 81 9.01 7.18 1.08
CA VAL A 81 9.52 7.64 -0.21
C VAL A 81 10.79 8.49 -0.08
N ARG A 82 10.92 9.22 1.03
CA ARG A 82 12.03 10.16 1.24
C ARG A 82 12.29 10.46 2.71
N ILE A 83 13.56 10.58 3.08
CA ILE A 83 14.01 11.04 4.40
C ILE A 83 14.70 12.39 4.26
N ILE A 84 14.29 13.39 5.05
CA ILE A 84 14.97 14.68 5.14
C ILE A 84 15.44 14.92 6.57
N MET A 85 16.76 15.02 6.74
CA MET A 85 17.39 15.40 8.01
C MET A 85 17.69 16.89 8.01
N LEU A 86 17.07 17.63 8.92
CA LEU A 86 17.23 19.08 9.00
C LEU A 86 18.44 19.45 9.86
N GLY A 87 19.11 20.53 9.46
CA GLY A 87 20.13 21.16 10.29
C GLY A 87 19.51 22.00 11.42
N TYR A 88 20.34 22.35 12.41
CA TYR A 88 19.95 23.12 13.59
C TYR A 88 19.11 24.37 13.28
N GLY A 89 19.57 25.24 12.38
CA GLY A 89 18.89 26.51 12.09
C GLY A 89 17.47 26.34 11.54
N LYS A 90 17.23 25.33 10.72
CA LYS A 90 15.88 25.04 10.21
C LYS A 90 15.02 24.38 11.28
N SER A 91 15.61 23.50 12.10
CA SER A 91 14.93 22.79 13.19
C SER A 91 14.29 23.75 14.19
N VAL A 92 15.06 24.76 14.65
CA VAL A 92 14.57 25.78 15.59
C VAL A 92 13.47 26.67 14.97
N SER A 93 13.47 26.86 13.65
CA SER A 93 12.42 27.64 12.98
C SER A 93 11.09 26.90 12.81
N LEU A 94 11.08 25.58 12.97
CA LEU A 94 9.87 24.76 12.81
C LEU A 94 9.19 24.48 14.15
N ILE A 95 9.96 24.33 15.24
CA ILE A 95 9.44 23.96 16.55
C ILE A 95 9.36 25.20 17.46
N GLU A 96 8.14 25.60 17.80
CA GLU A 96 7.83 26.71 18.70
C GLU A 96 7.51 26.19 20.09
N LEU A 97 8.33 26.58 21.07
CA LEU A 97 8.29 26.01 22.41
C LEU A 97 6.98 26.38 23.13
N GLY A 98 6.25 25.37 23.58
CA GLY A 98 4.95 25.54 24.25
C GLY A 98 3.79 25.91 23.32
N ASN A 99 3.99 25.93 22.00
CA ASN A 99 2.93 26.17 21.02
C ASN A 99 2.85 25.01 20.01
N PRO A 100 2.12 23.93 20.33
CA PRO A 100 2.04 22.75 19.47
C PRO A 100 1.29 23.05 18.16
N SER A 101 0.31 23.96 18.22
CA SER A 101 -0.46 24.36 17.03
C SER A 101 0.41 25.09 16.01
N GLN A 102 1.21 26.06 16.45
CA GLN A 102 2.12 26.79 15.57
C GLN A 102 3.23 25.87 15.03
N SER A 103 3.76 24.99 15.87
CA SER A 103 4.77 24.01 15.47
C SER A 103 4.27 23.09 14.37
N LEU A 104 3.05 22.56 14.51
CA LEU A 104 2.42 21.74 13.48
C LEU A 104 2.19 22.54 12.19
N GLU A 105 1.67 23.76 12.26
CA GLU A 105 1.47 24.60 11.07
C GLU A 105 2.77 24.85 10.31
N ASN A 106 3.86 25.14 11.03
CA ASN A 106 5.19 25.33 10.47
C ASN A 106 5.70 24.07 9.75
N VAL A 107 5.53 22.90 10.39
CA VAL A 107 5.91 21.59 9.84
C VAL A 107 5.09 21.26 8.60
N CYS A 108 3.76 21.44 8.64
CA CYS A 108 2.87 21.19 7.51
C CYS A 108 3.20 22.09 6.32
N ARG A 109 3.48 23.38 6.57
CA ARG A 109 3.95 24.31 5.54
C ARG A 109 5.31 23.88 4.98
N TRP A 110 6.22 23.44 5.84
CA TRP A 110 7.53 22.93 5.39
C TRP A 110 7.37 21.69 4.50
N ALA A 111 6.53 20.73 4.88
CA ALA A 111 6.24 19.53 4.11
C ALA A 111 5.63 19.87 2.75
N PHE A 112 4.66 20.79 2.70
CA PHE A 112 4.09 21.30 1.46
C PHE A 112 5.16 21.86 0.52
N LEU A 113 6.17 22.57 1.05
CA LEU A 113 7.29 23.08 0.23
C LEU A 113 8.25 21.99 -0.26
N GLN A 114 8.22 20.79 0.34
CA GLN A 114 9.03 19.65 -0.14
C GLN A 114 8.31 18.82 -1.21
N GLN A 115 7.02 19.08 -1.43
CA GLN A 115 6.18 18.29 -2.34
C GLN A 115 6.64 18.42 -3.79
N LYS A 116 6.65 17.29 -4.50
CA LYS A 116 6.87 17.24 -5.95
C LYS A 116 5.58 17.59 -6.67
N GLN A 117 5.67 18.46 -7.68
CA GLN A 117 4.50 18.87 -8.46
C GLN A 117 3.96 17.74 -9.33
N ASP A 118 4.84 16.87 -9.82
CA ASP A 118 4.46 15.70 -10.59
C ASP A 118 4.10 14.55 -9.64
N THR A 119 2.88 14.02 -9.78
CA THR A 119 2.40 12.85 -9.01
C THR A 119 3.05 11.55 -9.49
N GLY A 120 3.68 11.55 -10.67
CA GLY A 120 4.49 10.44 -11.16
C GLY A 120 5.97 10.50 -10.75
N ASP A 121 6.34 11.40 -9.84
CA ASP A 121 7.70 11.47 -9.28
C ASP A 121 7.84 10.45 -8.14
N ALA A 122 8.92 9.69 -8.13
CA ALA A 122 9.19 8.69 -7.09
C ALA A 122 9.36 9.27 -5.68
N GLU A 123 9.57 10.58 -5.54
CA GLU A 123 9.61 11.29 -4.26
C GLU A 123 8.33 12.09 -3.96
N HIS A 124 7.26 11.93 -4.75
CA HIS A 124 5.93 12.43 -4.39
C HIS A 124 5.44 11.73 -3.12
N HIS A 125 4.71 12.45 -2.26
CA HIS A 125 4.23 11.89 -0.99
C HIS A 125 2.79 12.29 -0.69
N ASP A 126 2.02 11.36 -0.13
CA ASP A 126 0.66 11.60 0.35
C ASP A 126 0.65 12.26 1.72
N HIS A 127 1.65 11.92 2.54
CA HIS A 127 1.67 12.21 3.96
C HIS A 127 3.07 12.56 4.45
N ALA A 128 3.18 13.52 5.36
CA ALA A 128 4.45 13.89 5.99
C ALA A 128 4.45 13.55 7.48
N ILE A 129 5.46 12.82 7.93
CA ILE A 129 5.69 12.53 9.34
C ILE A 129 6.92 13.31 9.77
N PHE A 130 6.78 14.13 10.82
CA PHE A 130 7.89 14.88 11.39
C PHE A 130 8.23 14.37 12.78
N LEU A 131 9.50 14.09 13.03
CA LEU A 131 10.03 13.62 14.31
C LEU A 131 10.94 14.67 14.95
N THR A 132 10.74 14.92 16.24
CA THR A 132 11.57 15.83 17.04
C THR A 132 11.77 15.28 18.45
N ARG A 133 12.94 15.52 19.06
CA ARG A 133 13.14 15.31 20.51
C ARG A 133 12.94 16.58 21.33
N GLN A 134 12.55 17.68 20.68
CA GLN A 134 12.24 18.94 21.35
C GLN A 134 10.81 18.90 21.92
N GLU A 135 10.61 19.62 23.03
CA GLU A 135 9.28 19.80 23.62
C GLU A 135 8.53 20.88 22.83
N PHE A 136 7.45 20.50 22.16
CA PHE A 136 6.59 21.43 21.39
C PHE A 136 5.22 21.67 22.05
N GLY A 137 4.85 20.86 23.04
CA GLY A 137 3.54 20.88 23.69
C GLY A 137 3.62 20.82 25.22
N PRO A 138 2.46 20.80 25.91
CA PRO A 138 2.41 20.59 27.35
C PRO A 138 3.02 19.23 27.74
N THR A 139 3.49 19.12 28.98
CA THR A 139 4.12 17.89 29.49
C THR A 139 3.21 16.67 29.29
N GLY A 140 3.72 15.66 28.59
CA GLY A 140 3.01 14.42 28.27
C GLY A 140 2.35 14.40 26.89
N MET A 141 2.34 15.51 26.15
CA MET A 141 1.96 15.51 24.74
C MET A 141 3.08 14.90 23.89
N GLN A 142 2.80 13.76 23.27
CA GLN A 142 3.78 13.05 22.43
C GLN A 142 3.55 13.26 20.93
N GLY A 143 2.36 13.68 20.51
CA GLY A 143 2.01 13.86 19.11
C GLY A 143 0.97 14.95 18.93
N TYR A 144 0.91 15.49 17.71
CA TYR A 144 -0.13 16.42 17.31
C TYR A 144 -0.38 16.32 15.80
N ALA A 145 -1.65 16.19 15.44
CA ALA A 145 -2.10 16.05 14.05
C ALA A 145 -3.46 16.70 13.81
N PRO A 146 -3.74 17.12 12.57
CA PRO A 146 -5.08 17.52 12.19
C PRO A 146 -5.98 16.28 12.03
N VAL A 147 -7.19 16.32 12.58
CA VAL A 147 -8.21 15.31 12.29
C VAL A 147 -8.71 15.56 10.87
N THR A 148 -8.72 14.51 10.05
CA THR A 148 -9.03 14.54 8.61
C THR A 148 -8.09 15.48 7.82
N GLY A 149 -7.11 14.89 7.15
CA GLY A 149 -6.13 15.65 6.37
C GLY A 149 -5.40 14.84 5.31
N MET A 150 -5.65 13.53 5.22
CA MET A 150 -4.96 12.66 4.27
C MET A 150 -5.23 13.12 2.83
N CYS A 151 -4.19 13.07 1.98
CA CYS A 151 -4.17 13.66 0.63
C CYS A 151 -4.30 15.18 0.54
N HIS A 152 -4.47 15.90 1.65
CA HIS A 152 -4.62 17.36 1.60
C HIS A 152 -3.23 18.03 1.57
N PRO A 153 -2.94 18.94 0.61
CA PRO A 153 -1.59 19.46 0.39
C PRO A 153 -0.92 20.11 1.61
N VAL A 154 -1.72 20.72 2.50
CA VAL A 154 -1.23 21.46 3.68
C VAL A 154 -1.66 20.83 5.01
N ARG A 155 -2.46 19.74 4.98
CA ARG A 155 -3.00 19.12 6.20
C ARG A 155 -2.61 17.65 6.35
N SER A 156 -1.96 17.05 5.35
CA SER A 156 -1.47 15.68 5.45
C SER A 156 -0.10 15.63 6.13
N CYS A 157 -0.07 15.92 7.43
CA CYS A 157 1.16 16.10 8.20
C CYS A 157 0.94 15.72 9.67
N THR A 158 1.97 15.19 10.32
CA THR A 158 1.99 14.91 11.77
C THR A 158 3.27 15.41 12.40
N LEU A 159 3.18 15.88 13.64
CA LEU A 159 4.33 16.25 14.47
C LEU A 159 4.40 15.30 15.67
N ASN A 160 5.50 14.56 15.77
CA ASN A 160 5.65 13.50 16.76
C ASN A 160 6.93 13.69 17.56
N HIS A 161 6.82 13.48 18.87
CA HIS A 161 7.94 13.42 19.77
C HIS A 161 8.62 12.05 19.68
N GLU A 162 9.91 12.05 19.35
CA GLU A 162 10.72 10.84 19.22
C GLU A 162 11.35 10.52 20.57
N ASP A 163 10.95 9.39 21.15
CA ASP A 163 11.42 8.96 22.46
C ASP A 163 11.80 7.47 22.49
N GLY A 164 12.30 6.93 21.38
CA GLY A 164 12.57 5.50 21.20
C GLY A 164 11.50 4.80 20.38
N PHE A 165 11.61 3.46 20.26
CA PHE A 165 10.74 2.70 19.34
C PHE A 165 9.25 2.73 19.74
N SER A 166 8.93 3.04 21.00
CA SER A 166 7.54 3.24 21.43
C SER A 166 6.86 4.41 20.71
N SER A 167 7.62 5.39 20.21
CA SER A 167 7.08 6.50 19.42
C SER A 167 6.41 6.04 18.11
N ALA A 168 6.65 4.81 17.63
CA ALA A 168 5.92 4.24 16.49
C ALA A 168 4.41 4.17 16.74
N PHE A 169 3.97 3.89 17.98
CA PHE A 169 2.56 3.91 18.33
C PHE A 169 1.97 5.32 18.29
N VAL A 170 2.78 6.33 18.63
CA VAL A 170 2.39 7.74 18.52
C VAL A 170 2.27 8.13 17.05
N VAL A 171 3.26 7.81 16.21
CA VAL A 171 3.20 8.06 14.77
C VAL A 171 1.97 7.41 14.14
N ALA A 172 1.69 6.14 14.46
CA ALA A 172 0.48 5.46 13.97
C ALA A 172 -0.81 6.11 14.47
N HIS A 173 -0.85 6.56 15.73
CA HIS A 173 -1.98 7.28 16.31
C HIS A 173 -2.25 8.60 15.57
N GLU A 174 -1.22 9.43 15.40
CA GLU A 174 -1.33 10.72 14.73
C GLU A 174 -1.70 10.57 13.25
N THR A 175 -1.12 9.59 12.54
CA THR A 175 -1.54 9.29 11.16
C THR A 175 -2.98 8.75 11.11
N GLY A 176 -3.43 8.03 12.15
CA GLY A 176 -4.83 7.65 12.35
C GLY A 176 -5.79 8.85 12.39
N HIS A 177 -5.43 9.93 13.11
CA HIS A 177 -6.19 11.18 13.07
C HIS A 177 -6.30 11.79 11.67
N VAL A 178 -5.19 11.78 10.92
CA VAL A 178 -5.15 12.31 9.55
C VAL A 178 -6.03 11.49 8.59
N LEU A 179 -6.18 10.19 8.84
CA LEU A 179 -7.12 9.28 8.18
C LEU A 179 -8.58 9.43 8.65
N GLY A 180 -8.84 10.28 9.66
CA GLY A 180 -10.18 10.61 10.14
C GLY A 180 -10.66 9.78 11.33
N MET A 181 -9.75 9.10 12.04
CA MET A 181 -10.08 8.38 13.28
C MET A 181 -10.10 9.33 14.47
N GLU A 182 -11.04 9.15 15.38
CA GLU A 182 -11.14 9.87 16.65
C GLU A 182 -10.63 9.01 17.81
N HIS A 183 -10.51 9.62 18.99
CA HIS A 183 -10.06 8.92 20.18
C HIS A 183 -11.07 7.87 20.67
N ASP A 184 -10.57 6.72 21.09
CA ASP A 184 -11.37 5.69 21.74
C ASP A 184 -11.86 6.15 23.11
N GLY A 185 -13.15 5.97 23.38
CA GLY A 185 -13.78 6.33 24.66
C GLY A 185 -14.07 7.82 24.85
N GLN A 186 -13.75 8.68 23.88
CA GLN A 186 -14.14 10.09 23.87
C GLN A 186 -15.29 10.30 22.89
N GLY A 187 -16.53 10.32 23.38
CA GLY A 187 -17.71 10.52 22.53
C GLY A 187 -18.14 9.30 21.71
N ASN A 188 -17.45 8.16 21.84
CA ASN A 188 -17.81 6.90 21.21
C ASN A 188 -17.90 5.73 22.22
N ARG A 189 -18.29 4.54 21.73
CA ARG A 189 -18.56 3.34 22.55
C ARG A 189 -17.33 2.43 22.71
N CYS A 190 -16.11 2.90 22.43
CA CYS A 190 -14.89 2.09 22.46
C CYS A 190 -14.01 2.31 23.70
N GLY A 191 -14.58 2.87 24.77
CA GLY A 191 -13.84 3.10 26.02
C GLY A 191 -13.38 1.82 26.74
N ASP A 192 -14.04 0.68 26.50
CA ASP A 192 -13.64 -0.64 26.99
C ASP A 192 -12.33 -1.13 26.36
N GLU A 193 -12.03 -0.71 25.13
CA GLU A 193 -10.86 -1.16 24.37
C GLU A 193 -9.59 -0.35 24.68
N VAL A 194 -9.74 0.83 25.28
CA VAL A 194 -8.62 1.70 25.70
C VAL A 194 -7.63 0.94 26.60
N HIS A 195 -8.14 0.23 27.61
CA HIS A 195 -7.29 -0.55 28.53
C HIS A 195 -6.71 -1.82 27.91
N MET A 196 -7.25 -2.25 26.76
CA MET A 196 -6.76 -3.41 26.01
C MET A 196 -5.54 -3.07 25.15
N GLY A 197 -5.19 -1.78 25.02
CA GLY A 197 -4.07 -1.32 24.21
C GLY A 197 -4.49 -0.81 22.83
N SER A 198 -5.69 -0.21 22.72
CA SER A 198 -6.12 0.37 21.45
C SER A 198 -5.19 1.52 21.03
N ILE A 199 -4.87 1.58 19.74
CA ILE A 199 -3.91 2.56 19.19
C ILE A 199 -4.46 3.98 19.35
N MET A 200 -5.77 4.19 19.12
CA MET A 200 -6.42 5.50 19.23
C MET A 200 -6.84 5.85 20.68
N ALA A 201 -6.30 5.16 21.69
CA ALA A 201 -6.47 5.56 23.09
C ALA A 201 -5.87 6.96 23.35
N PRO A 202 -6.56 7.86 24.10
CA PRO A 202 -6.04 9.22 24.39
C PRO A 202 -4.70 9.25 25.14
N LEU A 203 -4.37 8.17 25.85
CA LEU A 203 -3.08 7.97 26.49
C LEU A 203 -2.50 6.68 25.93
N VAL A 204 -1.24 6.70 25.51
CA VAL A 204 -0.57 5.53 24.92
C VAL A 204 -0.63 4.34 25.88
N GLN A 205 -1.48 3.36 25.56
CA GLN A 205 -1.59 2.07 26.27
C GLN A 205 -1.04 0.88 25.47
N ALA A 206 -0.86 1.09 24.16
CA ALA A 206 -0.31 0.10 23.23
C ALA A 206 1.16 -0.21 23.55
N ALA A 207 1.54 -1.47 23.35
CA ALA A 207 2.91 -1.96 23.52
C ALA A 207 3.19 -3.06 22.49
N PHE A 208 4.46 -3.39 22.22
CA PHE A 208 4.82 -4.37 21.17
C PHE A 208 4.20 -5.77 21.29
N HIS A 209 3.79 -6.19 22.50
CA HIS A 209 3.12 -7.47 22.72
C HIS A 209 1.59 -7.37 22.79
N ARG A 210 1.04 -6.15 22.76
CA ARG A 210 -0.37 -5.87 23.01
C ARG A 210 -0.75 -4.51 22.41
N PHE A 211 -1.26 -4.55 21.18
CA PHE A 211 -1.86 -3.42 20.49
C PHE A 211 -2.93 -3.92 19.53
N HIS A 212 -3.91 -3.08 19.22
CA HIS A 212 -4.91 -3.31 18.18
C HIS A 212 -5.60 -1.99 17.78
N TRP A 213 -6.27 -1.96 16.65
CA TRP A 213 -7.19 -0.92 16.24
C TRP A 213 -8.58 -1.24 16.76
N SER A 214 -9.27 -0.25 17.34
CA SER A 214 -10.59 -0.49 17.93
C SER A 214 -11.66 -0.70 16.86
N ARG A 215 -12.81 -1.24 17.27
CA ARG A 215 -14.00 -1.29 16.40
C ARG A 215 -14.47 0.09 15.93
N CYS A 216 -14.18 1.16 16.69
CA CYS A 216 -14.51 2.53 16.30
C CYS A 216 -13.53 3.03 15.23
N SER A 217 -12.23 2.84 15.43
CA SER A 217 -11.20 3.21 14.45
C SER A 217 -11.41 2.51 13.10
N MET A 218 -11.71 1.20 13.11
CA MET A 218 -12.04 0.44 11.90
C MET A 218 -13.25 1.05 11.17
N GLN A 219 -14.32 1.39 11.90
CA GLN A 219 -15.54 1.96 11.30
C GLN A 219 -15.30 3.37 10.76
N GLU A 220 -14.57 4.21 11.47
CA GLU A 220 -14.25 5.58 11.09
C GLU A 220 -13.36 5.61 9.84
N LEU A 221 -12.31 4.77 9.81
CA LEU A 221 -11.49 4.58 8.62
C LEU A 221 -12.34 4.16 7.42
N GLY A 222 -13.22 3.16 7.60
CA GLY A 222 -14.10 2.68 6.53
C GLY A 222 -15.01 3.77 5.92
N ARG A 223 -15.35 4.83 6.67
CA ARG A 223 -16.14 5.96 6.16
C ARG A 223 -15.34 6.84 5.21
N TYR A 224 -14.06 7.08 5.49
CA TYR A 224 -13.23 8.03 4.76
C TYR A 224 -12.29 7.38 3.73
N LEU A 225 -11.92 6.11 3.90
CA LEU A 225 -10.89 5.46 3.09
C LEU A 225 -11.20 5.47 1.59
N HIS A 226 -12.47 5.37 1.20
CA HIS A 226 -12.87 5.48 -0.19
C HIS A 226 -12.80 6.90 -0.76
N SER A 227 -12.72 7.94 0.06
CA SER A 227 -12.59 9.33 -0.38
C SER A 227 -11.14 9.75 -0.67
N TYR A 228 -10.17 8.98 -0.19
CA TYR A 228 -8.75 9.23 -0.42
C TYR A 228 -8.30 8.59 -1.73
N ASP A 229 -8.29 9.38 -2.81
CA ASP A 229 -7.85 8.92 -4.13
C ASP A 229 -6.33 8.81 -4.26
N CYS A 230 -5.55 9.58 -3.49
CA CYS A 230 -4.08 9.54 -3.49
C CYS A 230 -3.50 8.25 -2.89
N LEU A 231 -4.27 7.49 -2.12
CA LEU A 231 -3.76 6.26 -1.48
C LEU A 231 -3.88 5.03 -2.36
N ARG A 232 -4.25 5.21 -3.63
CA ARG A 232 -4.73 4.11 -4.49
C ARG A 232 -3.71 3.72 -5.54
N ASP A 233 -2.80 4.60 -5.90
CA ASP A 233 -1.68 4.30 -6.77
C ASP A 233 -0.67 3.41 -6.05
N ASP A 234 0.08 2.68 -6.87
CA ASP A 234 1.12 1.79 -6.40
C ASP A 234 2.42 2.60 -6.32
N PRO A 235 3.12 2.57 -5.17
CA PRO A 235 4.32 3.36 -4.96
C PRO A 235 5.44 2.91 -5.90
N PHE A 236 6.37 3.82 -6.17
CA PHE A 236 7.59 3.48 -6.91
C PHE A 236 8.50 2.54 -6.09
N ASP A 237 9.28 1.70 -6.78
CA ASP A 237 10.28 0.85 -6.13
C ASP A 237 11.46 1.70 -5.63
N HIS A 238 11.60 1.84 -4.32
CA HIS A 238 12.75 2.49 -3.69
C HIS A 238 13.84 1.48 -3.32
N ASN A 239 15.11 1.87 -3.52
CA ASN A 239 16.28 1.06 -3.17
C ASN A 239 16.65 1.15 -1.67
N TRP A 240 15.66 1.07 -0.77
CA TRP A 240 15.94 1.01 0.67
C TRP A 240 16.59 -0.33 1.04
N PRO A 241 17.53 -0.35 2.00
CA PRO A 241 18.11 -1.60 2.45
C PRO A 241 17.03 -2.45 3.12
N SER A 242 16.99 -3.75 2.79
CA SER A 242 16.08 -4.69 3.45
C SER A 242 16.35 -4.72 4.94
N LEU A 243 15.32 -4.47 5.74
CA LEU A 243 15.43 -4.53 7.19
C LEU A 243 15.49 -5.99 7.65
N PRO A 244 16.22 -6.26 8.73
CA PRO A 244 16.23 -7.58 9.36
C PRO A 244 14.83 -7.90 9.89
N GLN A 245 14.41 -9.15 9.72
CA GLN A 245 13.11 -9.64 10.21
C GLN A 245 12.91 -9.38 11.71
N LEU A 246 14.00 -9.42 12.48
CA LEU A 246 14.02 -9.16 13.92
C LEU A 246 14.93 -7.96 14.21
N PRO A 247 14.36 -6.76 14.35
CA PRO A 247 15.18 -5.56 14.52
C PRO A 247 16.03 -5.59 15.80
N GLY A 248 15.57 -6.26 16.86
CA GLY A 248 16.27 -6.37 18.14
C GLY A 248 17.63 -7.09 18.06
N LEU A 249 17.93 -7.79 16.96
CA LEU A 249 19.28 -8.34 16.73
C LEU A 249 20.35 -7.25 16.59
N HIS A 250 19.94 -6.02 16.27
CA HIS A 250 20.84 -4.88 16.12
C HIS A 250 20.72 -3.84 17.23
N TYR A 251 19.80 -4.03 18.16
CA TYR A 251 19.53 -3.06 19.23
C TYR A 251 19.48 -3.79 20.57
N SER A 252 20.51 -3.62 21.37
CA SER A 252 20.61 -4.16 22.72
C SER A 252 19.58 -3.53 23.67
N MET A 253 19.34 -4.19 24.82
CA MET A 253 18.49 -3.62 25.89
C MET A 253 19.02 -2.28 26.39
N ASN A 254 20.34 -2.09 26.42
CA ASN A 254 20.95 -0.84 26.86
C ASN A 254 20.70 0.29 25.85
N GLU A 255 20.81 0.01 24.55
CA GLU A 255 20.49 1.00 23.51
C GLU A 255 19.01 1.39 23.55
N GLN A 256 18.11 0.42 23.73
CA GLN A 256 16.68 0.69 23.88
C GLN A 256 16.40 1.53 25.14
N CYS A 257 17.04 1.22 26.28
CA CYS A 257 16.96 2.06 27.48
C CYS A 257 17.48 3.48 27.24
N ARG A 258 18.57 3.61 26.47
CA ARG A 258 19.12 4.91 26.07
C ARG A 258 18.09 5.68 25.27
N PHE A 259 17.45 5.05 24.29
CA PHE A 259 16.44 5.70 23.44
C PHE A 259 15.21 6.15 24.24
N ASP A 260 14.73 5.29 25.14
CA ASP A 260 13.53 5.52 25.94
C ASP A 260 13.67 6.62 26.99
N PHE A 261 14.83 6.70 27.65
CA PHE A 261 15.02 7.55 28.84
C PHE A 261 16.19 8.54 28.73
N GLY A 262 16.97 8.48 27.66
CA GLY A 262 18.07 9.38 27.37
C GLY A 262 19.46 8.79 27.61
N VAL A 263 20.47 9.60 27.35
CA VAL A 263 21.88 9.22 27.46
C VAL A 263 22.19 8.72 28.88
N GLY A 264 22.95 7.63 28.98
CA GLY A 264 23.38 7.04 30.25
C GLY A 264 22.44 5.98 30.81
N TYR A 265 21.16 5.92 30.41
CA TYR A 265 20.27 4.85 30.86
C TYR A 265 20.66 3.49 30.28
N THR A 266 20.67 2.47 31.14
CA THR A 266 20.99 1.08 30.80
C THR A 266 19.96 0.15 31.44
N MET A 267 19.99 -1.13 31.08
CA MET A 267 19.09 -2.13 31.65
C MET A 267 19.25 -2.21 33.18
N CYS A 268 18.13 -2.09 33.90
CA CYS A 268 18.08 -2.10 35.35
C CYS A 268 18.40 -3.49 35.91
N THR A 269 19.46 -3.58 36.71
CA THR A 269 19.89 -4.83 37.34
C THR A 269 19.50 -4.95 38.81
N ALA A 270 18.85 -3.93 39.37
CA ALA A 270 18.41 -3.90 40.78
C ALA A 270 17.38 -5.00 41.09
N TYR A 271 16.51 -5.34 40.14
CA TYR A 271 15.48 -6.36 40.28
C TYR A 271 15.73 -7.55 39.35
N ARG A 272 16.46 -8.56 39.82
CA ARG A 272 16.84 -9.75 39.01
C ARG A 272 15.68 -10.72 38.69
N THR A 273 14.50 -10.51 39.26
CA THR A 273 13.36 -11.45 39.16
C THR A 273 12.44 -11.16 37.98
N PHE A 274 12.61 -10.05 37.26
CA PHE A 274 11.76 -9.72 36.13
C PHE A 274 12.29 -10.35 34.84
N ASP A 275 11.38 -10.98 34.08
CA ASP A 275 11.63 -11.38 32.71
C ASP A 275 11.77 -10.10 31.86
N PRO A 276 12.99 -9.77 31.37
CA PRO A 276 13.21 -8.51 30.66
C PRO A 276 12.45 -8.46 29.33
N CYS A 277 12.01 -9.61 28.81
CA CYS A 277 11.18 -9.66 27.61
C CYS A 277 9.72 -9.32 27.88
N LYS A 278 9.26 -9.25 29.13
CA LYS A 278 7.89 -8.78 29.43
C LYS A 278 7.83 -7.27 29.51
N GLN A 279 8.80 -6.67 30.21
CA GLN A 279 8.90 -5.24 30.41
C GLN A 279 10.37 -4.84 30.50
N LEU A 280 10.79 -3.90 29.68
CA LEU A 280 12.12 -3.33 29.75
C LEU A 280 12.19 -2.32 30.91
N TRP A 281 13.01 -2.62 31.90
CA TRP A 281 13.30 -1.74 33.03
C TRP A 281 14.69 -1.13 32.86
N CYS A 282 14.79 0.18 33.06
CA CYS A 282 15.99 0.96 32.82
C CYS A 282 16.37 1.79 34.04
N SER A 283 17.66 1.96 34.29
CA SER A 283 18.20 2.77 35.39
C SER A 283 19.37 3.62 34.91
N HIS A 284 19.58 4.76 35.55
CA HIS A 284 20.78 5.56 35.34
C HIS A 284 21.89 5.09 36.30
N PRO A 285 23.17 5.03 35.87
CA PRO A 285 24.30 4.63 36.72
C PRO A 285 24.44 5.42 38.02
N ASP A 286 24.05 6.71 38.01
CA ASP A 286 24.06 7.57 39.19
C ASP A 286 23.02 7.17 40.25
N ASN A 287 21.95 6.47 39.84
CA ASN A 287 20.91 5.97 40.73
C ASN A 287 20.44 4.56 40.29
N PRO A 288 21.27 3.52 40.49
CA PRO A 288 21.05 2.20 39.90
C PRO A 288 19.85 1.45 40.50
N PHE A 289 19.36 1.88 41.66
CA PHE A 289 18.19 1.29 42.32
C PHE A 289 16.87 1.91 41.86
N PHE A 290 16.91 3.06 41.19
CA PHE A 290 15.73 3.73 40.67
C PHE A 290 15.45 3.32 39.23
N CYS A 291 14.59 2.33 39.07
CA CYS A 291 14.26 1.76 37.76
C CYS A 291 12.96 2.34 37.21
N LYS A 292 13.00 2.74 35.94
CA LYS A 292 11.87 3.26 35.17
C LYS A 292 11.52 2.28 34.04
N THR A 293 10.28 2.32 33.59
CA THR A 293 9.82 1.51 32.45
C THR A 293 8.72 2.25 31.69
N LYS A 294 8.65 2.00 30.37
CA LYS A 294 7.52 2.39 29.53
C LYS A 294 6.43 1.31 29.45
N LYS A 295 6.49 0.29 30.33
CA LYS A 295 5.53 -0.83 30.41
C LYS A 295 5.46 -1.72 29.16
N GLY A 296 6.39 -1.56 28.23
CA GLY A 296 6.54 -2.39 27.03
C GLY A 296 7.76 -3.31 27.10
N PRO A 297 7.74 -4.43 26.37
CA PRO A 297 8.89 -5.30 26.20
C PRO A 297 9.90 -4.65 25.25
N PRO A 298 11.17 -5.09 25.27
CA PRO A 298 12.10 -4.74 24.21
C PRO A 298 11.63 -5.34 22.87
N ILE A 299 12.11 -4.78 21.77
CA ILE A 299 11.75 -5.23 20.41
C ILE A 299 12.20 -6.66 20.14
N ASP A 300 11.45 -7.36 19.28
CA ASP A 300 11.73 -8.76 18.96
C ASP A 300 13.12 -8.94 18.31
N GLY A 301 13.84 -9.97 18.76
CA GLY A 301 15.25 -10.21 18.45
C GLY A 301 16.23 -9.71 19.50
N THR A 302 15.79 -8.97 20.52
CA THR A 302 16.70 -8.42 21.54
C THR A 302 17.29 -9.53 22.41
N MET A 303 18.61 -9.62 22.54
CA MET A 303 19.26 -10.63 23.38
C MET A 303 18.85 -10.47 24.85
N CYS A 304 18.31 -11.53 25.45
CA CYS A 304 17.80 -11.57 26.83
C CYS A 304 18.58 -12.52 27.76
N GLY A 305 19.45 -13.35 27.19
CA GLY A 305 20.33 -14.26 27.93
C GLY A 305 21.28 -14.95 26.97
N ASN A 306 22.10 -15.86 27.48
CA ASN A 306 23.09 -16.59 26.67
C ASN A 306 22.42 -17.32 25.49
N GLY A 307 22.53 -16.75 24.29
CA GLY A 307 21.93 -17.25 23.05
C GLY A 307 20.40 -17.16 22.95
N LYS A 308 19.74 -16.56 23.95
CA LYS A 308 18.29 -16.35 23.98
C LYS A 308 17.94 -14.92 23.58
N HIS A 309 16.79 -14.76 22.93
CA HIS A 309 16.30 -13.48 22.44
C HIS A 309 14.83 -13.30 22.83
N CYS A 310 14.41 -12.05 22.97
CA CYS A 310 13.02 -11.69 23.15
C CYS A 310 12.26 -11.91 21.86
N PHE A 311 11.14 -12.62 21.94
CA PHE A 311 10.21 -12.79 20.84
C PHE A 311 8.79 -12.86 21.39
N ARG A 312 7.91 -11.96 20.93
CA ARG A 312 6.52 -11.83 21.40
C ARG A 312 6.41 -11.78 22.93
N GLY A 313 7.34 -11.06 23.56
CA GLY A 313 7.35 -10.87 25.01
C GLY A 313 7.98 -12.00 25.84
N HIS A 314 8.63 -12.99 25.21
CA HIS A 314 9.23 -14.14 25.89
C HIS A 314 10.72 -14.30 25.59
N CYS A 315 11.52 -14.68 26.60
CA CYS A 315 12.96 -14.96 26.44
C CYS A 315 13.21 -16.42 26.00
N ILE A 316 13.38 -16.64 24.70
CA ILE A 316 13.43 -17.97 24.10
C ILE A 316 14.65 -18.15 23.17
N TRP A 317 14.94 -19.40 22.81
CA TRP A 317 15.88 -19.70 21.73
C TRP A 317 15.17 -19.52 20.39
N LEU A 318 15.72 -18.69 19.50
CA LEU A 318 15.18 -18.52 18.16
C LEU A 318 15.51 -19.76 17.34
N THR A 319 14.49 -20.46 16.85
CA THR A 319 14.65 -21.54 15.87
C THR A 319 14.15 -21.05 14.51
N PRO A 320 14.69 -21.55 13.37
CA PRO A 320 14.22 -21.18 12.04
C PRO A 320 12.70 -21.32 11.88
N ASP A 321 12.10 -22.38 12.44
CA ASP A 321 10.65 -22.60 12.40
C ASP A 321 9.86 -21.51 13.13
N LEU A 322 10.43 -20.93 14.18
CA LEU A 322 9.76 -19.92 15.00
C LEU A 322 9.85 -18.52 14.39
N ILE A 323 10.91 -18.27 13.64
CA ILE A 323 11.09 -17.05 12.81
C ILE A 323 10.73 -17.32 11.35
N LYS A 324 9.93 -18.35 11.08
CA LYS A 324 9.41 -18.65 9.75
C LYS A 324 8.53 -17.51 9.27
N GLN A 325 8.80 -17.02 8.07
CA GLN A 325 8.01 -15.98 7.42
C GLN A 325 7.50 -16.52 6.10
N ASP A 326 6.19 -16.76 6.02
CA ASP A 326 5.57 -17.05 4.73
C ASP A 326 5.61 -15.78 3.87
N GLY A 327 5.91 -15.95 2.60
CA GLY A 327 5.92 -14.83 1.67
C GLY A 327 4.51 -14.41 1.33
N ASN A 328 4.36 -13.12 1.10
CA ASN A 328 3.11 -12.55 0.61
C ASN A 328 3.38 -11.65 -0.60
N TRP A 329 2.36 -11.55 -1.45
CA TRP A 329 2.47 -10.86 -2.72
C TRP A 329 2.73 -9.37 -2.49
N GLY A 330 3.76 -8.85 -3.13
CA GLY A 330 3.94 -7.42 -3.34
C GLY A 330 2.85 -6.82 -4.20
N SER A 331 2.89 -5.50 -4.33
CA SER A 331 1.97 -4.77 -5.21
C SER A 331 2.13 -5.22 -6.67
N TRP A 332 1.06 -5.05 -7.44
CA TRP A 332 1.17 -5.24 -8.87
C TRP A 332 1.94 -4.07 -9.47
N SER A 333 2.82 -4.33 -10.44
CA SER A 333 3.40 -3.29 -11.27
C SER A 333 2.29 -2.56 -12.03
N GLU A 334 2.62 -1.37 -12.53
CA GLU A 334 1.82 -0.74 -13.56
C GLU A 334 1.70 -1.65 -14.79
N PHE A 335 0.62 -1.45 -15.55
CA PHE A 335 0.49 -2.14 -16.83
C PHE A 335 1.54 -1.60 -17.80
N GLY A 336 2.34 -2.51 -18.36
CA GLY A 336 3.29 -2.19 -19.41
C GLY A 336 2.61 -1.76 -20.71
N GLN A 337 3.42 -1.49 -21.73
CA GLN A 337 2.89 -1.08 -23.03
C GLN A 337 1.96 -2.14 -23.64
N CYS A 338 0.92 -1.66 -24.33
CA CYS A 338 0.02 -2.53 -25.07
C CYS A 338 0.78 -3.22 -26.21
N SER A 339 0.55 -4.52 -26.40
CA SER A 339 1.19 -5.31 -27.46
C SER A 339 0.89 -4.80 -28.88
N ARG A 340 -0.21 -4.05 -29.05
CA ARG A 340 -0.66 -3.47 -30.32
C ARG A 340 -1.21 -2.08 -30.11
N THR A 341 -1.14 -1.22 -31.13
CA THR A 341 -1.68 0.15 -31.11
C THR A 341 -3.15 0.24 -31.52
N CYS A 342 -3.69 -0.78 -32.18
CA CYS A 342 -5.08 -0.88 -32.62
C CYS A 342 -5.50 -2.37 -32.77
N GLY A 343 -6.78 -2.62 -33.03
CA GLY A 343 -7.33 -3.94 -33.35
C GLY A 343 -7.41 -4.90 -32.16
N GLY A 344 -7.22 -4.41 -30.95
CA GLY A 344 -7.12 -5.20 -29.73
C GLY A 344 -5.72 -5.77 -29.51
N GLY A 345 -5.05 -5.30 -28.45
CA GLY A 345 -3.82 -5.86 -27.90
C GLY A 345 -4.01 -6.24 -26.43
N VAL A 346 -2.93 -6.71 -25.81
CA VAL A 346 -2.88 -6.96 -24.37
C VAL A 346 -1.72 -6.23 -23.74
N GLN A 347 -1.93 -5.81 -22.49
CA GLN A 347 -0.89 -5.25 -21.63
C GLN A 347 -0.78 -6.09 -20.38
N PHE A 348 0.44 -6.20 -19.86
CA PHE A 348 0.78 -7.05 -18.73
C PHE A 348 1.18 -6.22 -17.53
N ARG A 349 0.89 -6.75 -16.35
CA ARG A 349 1.51 -6.34 -15.09
C ARG A 349 2.00 -7.56 -14.33
N THR A 350 3.02 -7.39 -13.52
CA THR A 350 3.65 -8.46 -12.72
C THR A 350 3.63 -8.10 -11.25
N ARG A 351 3.85 -9.07 -10.38
CA ARG A 351 4.09 -8.85 -8.96
C ARG A 351 5.07 -9.88 -8.46
N ASP A 352 5.83 -9.51 -7.44
CA ASP A 352 6.79 -10.40 -6.81
C ASP A 352 6.32 -10.86 -5.43
N CYS A 353 6.90 -11.95 -4.95
CA CYS A 353 6.58 -12.50 -3.63
C CYS A 353 7.52 -11.90 -2.59
N ASP A 354 7.31 -10.64 -2.25
CA ASP A 354 8.28 -9.85 -1.50
C ASP A 354 7.73 -8.94 -0.42
N ASN A 355 6.42 -8.97 -0.14
CA ASN A 355 5.80 -8.16 0.90
C ASN A 355 5.07 -8.99 1.97
N PRO A 356 5.77 -9.77 2.81
CA PRO A 356 7.23 -9.92 2.88
C PRO A 356 7.77 -11.04 1.99
N ARG A 357 9.10 -11.12 1.81
CA ARG A 357 9.75 -12.27 1.17
C ARG A 357 9.67 -13.50 2.08
N PRO A 358 9.48 -14.72 1.51
CA PRO A 358 9.57 -15.95 2.30
C PRO A 358 10.95 -16.08 2.95
N ALA A 359 10.99 -16.38 4.24
CA ALA A 359 12.23 -16.60 4.99
C ALA A 359 12.12 -17.82 5.92
N ASN A 360 13.27 -18.44 6.22
CA ASN A 360 13.40 -19.55 7.18
C ASN A 360 12.43 -20.73 6.92
N GLY A 361 12.32 -21.17 5.66
CA GLY A 361 11.40 -22.25 5.27
C GLY A 361 9.93 -21.80 5.13
N GLY A 362 9.72 -20.48 5.04
CA GLY A 362 8.48 -19.83 4.63
C GLY A 362 7.90 -20.36 3.32
N ARG A 363 6.58 -20.39 3.22
CA ARG A 363 5.88 -20.72 1.97
C ARG A 363 6.05 -19.60 0.96
N THR A 364 6.29 -19.96 -0.30
CA THR A 364 6.19 -19.00 -1.41
C THR A 364 4.74 -18.60 -1.66
N CYS A 365 4.54 -17.43 -2.23
CA CYS A 365 3.23 -16.91 -2.54
C CYS A 365 2.49 -17.84 -3.53
N VAL A 366 1.22 -18.10 -3.24
CA VAL A 366 0.35 -18.92 -4.09
C VAL A 366 -0.52 -18.00 -4.95
N GLY A 367 -0.54 -18.23 -6.26
CA GLY A 367 -1.33 -17.46 -7.22
C GLY A 367 -0.51 -17.02 -8.44
N ALA A 368 -1.13 -16.21 -9.30
CA ALA A 368 -0.48 -15.71 -10.51
C ALA A 368 0.58 -14.64 -10.19
N THR A 369 1.73 -14.74 -10.85
CA THR A 369 2.82 -13.74 -10.82
C THR A 369 2.63 -12.62 -11.85
N TYR A 370 1.72 -12.82 -12.81
CA TYR A 370 1.38 -11.83 -13.83
C TYR A 370 -0.13 -11.78 -14.05
N GLN A 371 -0.60 -10.63 -14.52
CA GLN A 371 -1.98 -10.42 -14.96
C GLN A 371 -1.94 -9.67 -16.30
N PHE A 372 -2.93 -9.92 -17.16
CA PHE A 372 -3.10 -9.20 -18.41
C PHE A 372 -4.50 -8.58 -18.52
N GLN A 373 -4.62 -7.55 -19.35
CA GLN A 373 -5.89 -7.00 -19.78
C GLN A 373 -5.83 -6.56 -21.24
N MET A 374 -7.00 -6.52 -21.89
CA MET A 374 -7.12 -5.99 -23.25
C MET A 374 -6.92 -4.48 -23.27
N CYS A 375 -6.26 -3.99 -24.31
CA CYS A 375 -6.00 -2.58 -24.59
C CYS A 375 -6.18 -2.28 -26.08
N ASN A 376 -6.27 -1.00 -26.45
CA ASN A 376 -6.33 -0.53 -27.83
C ASN A 376 -7.35 -1.27 -28.72
N MET A 377 -8.60 -1.33 -28.24
CA MET A 377 -9.71 -2.04 -28.89
C MET A 377 -10.28 -1.33 -30.13
N ASN A 378 -9.80 -0.13 -30.43
CA ASN A 378 -10.24 0.62 -31.61
C ASN A 378 -9.81 -0.13 -32.87
N GLU A 379 -10.66 -0.17 -33.88
CA GLU A 379 -10.33 -0.79 -35.16
C GLU A 379 -9.09 -0.12 -35.79
N CYS A 380 -8.26 -0.92 -36.46
CA CYS A 380 -7.15 -0.39 -37.24
C CYS A 380 -7.68 0.28 -38.51
N GLU A 381 -6.96 1.29 -39.03
CA GLU A 381 -7.33 1.96 -40.30
C GLU A 381 -7.40 0.97 -41.47
N ASP A 382 -6.56 -0.07 -41.45
CA ASP A 382 -6.65 -1.19 -42.37
C ASP A 382 -7.50 -2.33 -41.78
N ILE A 383 -8.82 -2.22 -41.98
CA ILE A 383 -9.82 -3.20 -41.54
C ILE A 383 -9.63 -4.57 -42.24
N TYR A 384 -8.91 -4.60 -43.37
CA TYR A 384 -8.67 -5.82 -44.14
C TYR A 384 -7.39 -6.55 -43.74
N SER A 385 -6.57 -5.97 -42.86
CA SER A 385 -5.37 -6.62 -42.34
C SER A 385 -5.72 -7.59 -41.20
N ASP A 386 -5.60 -8.89 -41.46
CA ASP A 386 -5.70 -9.89 -40.39
C ASP A 386 -4.39 -9.90 -39.58
N PRO A 387 -4.45 -9.62 -38.26
CA PRO A 387 -3.26 -9.59 -37.40
C PRO A 387 -2.43 -10.87 -37.42
N ARG A 388 -3.08 -12.03 -37.62
CA ARG A 388 -2.40 -13.32 -37.69
C ARG A 388 -1.76 -13.54 -39.06
N GLU A 389 -2.35 -12.99 -40.11
CA GLU A 389 -1.80 -13.01 -41.48
C GLU A 389 -0.53 -12.15 -41.58
N GLU A 390 -0.51 -10.96 -40.95
CA GLU A 390 0.67 -10.10 -40.87
C GLU A 390 1.89 -10.85 -40.29
N GLN A 391 1.65 -11.69 -39.26
CA GLN A 391 2.69 -12.49 -38.63
C GLN A 391 3.24 -13.58 -39.57
N CYS A 392 2.42 -14.12 -40.48
CA CYS A 392 2.87 -15.05 -41.51
C CYS A 392 3.74 -14.38 -42.58
N HIS A 393 3.58 -13.07 -42.81
CA HIS A 393 4.36 -12.31 -43.78
C HIS A 393 5.65 -11.69 -43.23
N THR A 394 5.85 -11.69 -41.90
CA THR A 394 7.01 -11.10 -41.22
C THR A 394 8.25 -12.01 -41.37
N ARG A 395 8.88 -11.95 -42.56
CA ARG A 395 10.09 -12.62 -43.07
C ARG A 395 10.93 -13.47 -42.09
N GLU A 396 10.96 -14.78 -42.34
CA GLU A 396 12.10 -15.69 -42.08
C GLU A 396 12.69 -16.13 -43.44
N PRO A 397 14.02 -16.02 -43.67
CA PRO A 397 14.66 -16.42 -44.95
C PRO A 397 14.60 -17.92 -45.27
N ARG A 398 14.07 -18.76 -44.36
CA ARG A 398 14.14 -20.23 -44.45
C ARG A 398 13.12 -20.88 -45.38
N PHE A 399 12.10 -20.15 -45.85
CA PHE A 399 11.05 -20.70 -46.72
C PHE A 399 11.21 -20.32 -48.20
N GLU A 400 12.46 -20.21 -48.68
CA GLU A 400 12.77 -20.34 -50.11
C GLU A 400 12.88 -21.83 -50.49
N LEU A 401 11.83 -22.62 -50.27
CA LEU A 401 11.78 -23.99 -50.76
C LEU A 401 11.34 -23.97 -52.24
N HIS A 402 12.28 -24.21 -53.16
CA HIS A 402 12.04 -24.40 -54.60
C HIS A 402 11.49 -23.21 -55.40
N SER A 403 12.16 -22.06 -55.37
CA SER A 403 12.03 -20.97 -56.38
C SER A 403 10.64 -20.34 -56.57
N ASN A 404 9.66 -20.62 -55.70
CA ASN A 404 8.35 -19.97 -55.72
C ASN A 404 8.15 -19.14 -54.46
N LYS A 405 7.78 -17.86 -54.61
CA LYS A 405 7.29 -17.05 -53.50
C LYS A 405 5.92 -17.59 -53.09
N HIS A 406 5.87 -18.34 -51.98
CA HIS A 406 4.61 -18.81 -51.41
C HIS A 406 3.86 -17.65 -50.76
N HIS A 407 2.57 -17.48 -51.08
CA HIS A 407 1.69 -16.59 -50.32
C HIS A 407 1.18 -17.36 -49.11
N LEU A 408 1.68 -16.99 -47.93
CA LEU A 408 1.32 -17.61 -46.67
C LEU A 408 0.06 -16.98 -46.09
N LEU A 409 -0.95 -17.82 -45.86
CA LEU A 409 -2.21 -17.46 -45.21
C LEU A 409 -2.20 -17.94 -43.75
N PRO A 410 -2.92 -17.28 -42.84
CA PRO A 410 -3.02 -17.72 -41.45
C PRO A 410 -3.72 -19.08 -41.38
N TYR A 411 -3.18 -20.00 -40.57
CA TYR A 411 -3.77 -21.31 -40.33
C TYR A 411 -4.20 -21.46 -38.86
N GLU A 412 -5.50 -21.73 -38.64
CA GLU A 412 -6.02 -22.08 -37.31
C GLU A 412 -5.88 -23.58 -37.09
N HIS A 413 -5.00 -23.98 -36.17
CA HIS A 413 -4.79 -25.39 -35.85
C HIS A 413 -6.07 -26.01 -35.22
N PRO A 414 -6.47 -27.23 -35.62
CA PRO A 414 -7.67 -27.88 -35.09
C PRO A 414 -7.59 -28.14 -33.58
N ASP A 415 -6.41 -28.55 -33.09
CA ASP A 415 -6.10 -28.65 -31.65
C ASP A 415 -6.08 -27.25 -30.98
N PRO A 416 -6.98 -26.97 -30.02
CA PRO A 416 -7.04 -25.70 -29.29
C PRO A 416 -5.71 -25.30 -28.63
N ASN A 417 -4.94 -26.27 -28.14
CA ASN A 417 -3.68 -26.01 -27.43
C ASN A 417 -2.57 -25.51 -28.36
N LYS A 418 -2.73 -25.70 -29.68
CA LYS A 418 -1.78 -25.26 -30.70
C LYS A 418 -2.24 -24.01 -31.45
N ARG A 419 -3.40 -23.45 -31.12
CA ARG A 419 -3.95 -22.27 -31.83
C ARG A 419 -3.15 -21.00 -31.62
N CYS A 420 -2.33 -20.94 -30.58
CA CYS A 420 -1.43 -19.84 -30.29
C CYS A 420 0.02 -20.12 -30.67
N HIS A 421 0.26 -21.25 -31.35
CA HIS A 421 1.48 -21.51 -32.11
C HIS A 421 1.26 -20.97 -33.53
N LEU A 422 2.22 -20.22 -34.08
CA LEU A 422 2.04 -19.60 -35.39
C LEU A 422 2.18 -20.65 -36.49
N HIS A 423 1.03 -21.05 -37.03
CA HIS A 423 0.94 -21.91 -38.21
C HIS A 423 0.47 -21.10 -39.41
N CYS A 424 1.12 -21.30 -40.55
CA CYS A 424 0.79 -20.64 -41.81
C CYS A 424 0.64 -21.67 -42.92
N GLN A 425 -0.31 -21.45 -43.83
CA GLN A 425 -0.60 -22.33 -44.95
C GLN A 425 -0.18 -21.67 -46.27
N SER A 426 0.54 -22.38 -47.14
CA SER A 426 0.79 -21.88 -48.50
C SER A 426 -0.51 -21.90 -49.32
N LYS A 427 -0.80 -20.78 -49.97
CA LYS A 427 -1.91 -20.65 -50.92
C LYS A 427 -1.73 -21.56 -52.14
N GLU A 428 -0.50 -21.75 -52.58
CA GLU A 428 -0.14 -22.50 -53.78
C GLU A 428 -0.15 -24.02 -53.54
N THR A 429 0.48 -24.50 -52.46
CA THR A 429 0.63 -25.94 -52.22
C THR A 429 -0.33 -26.52 -51.19
N ARG A 430 -1.01 -25.67 -50.42
CA ARG A 430 -1.84 -26.04 -49.24
C ARG A 430 -1.06 -26.67 -48.08
N ASP A 431 0.27 -26.71 -48.16
CA ASP A 431 1.11 -27.19 -47.07
C ASP A 431 1.03 -26.24 -45.88
N VAL A 432 1.01 -26.81 -44.68
CA VAL A 432 0.96 -26.08 -43.41
C VAL A 432 2.30 -26.17 -42.72
N PHE A 433 2.86 -25.02 -42.37
CA PHE A 433 4.16 -24.91 -41.71
C PHE A 433 3.99 -24.30 -40.32
N PHE A 434 4.68 -24.86 -39.33
CA PHE A 434 4.88 -24.21 -38.04
C PHE A 434 6.06 -23.26 -38.16
N MET A 435 5.86 -21.98 -37.83
CA MET A 435 6.86 -20.93 -38.04
C MET A 435 7.89 -20.85 -36.90
N GLU A 436 7.95 -21.84 -36.00
CA GLU A 436 8.81 -21.87 -34.80
C GLU A 436 8.66 -20.65 -33.88
N ARG A 437 7.51 -19.96 -33.98
CA ARG A 437 7.18 -18.76 -33.20
C ARG A 437 5.78 -18.88 -32.64
N MET A 438 5.53 -18.16 -31.54
CA MET A 438 4.19 -18.03 -30.97
C MET A 438 3.43 -16.92 -31.67
N VAL A 439 2.11 -17.05 -31.73
CA VAL A 439 1.23 -15.97 -32.16
C VAL A 439 1.36 -14.82 -31.18
N GLN A 440 1.49 -13.59 -31.70
CA GLN A 440 1.65 -12.38 -30.89
C GLN A 440 0.49 -12.17 -29.93
N ASP A 441 0.83 -11.76 -28.71
CA ASP A 441 -0.12 -11.58 -27.62
C ASP A 441 -1.22 -10.56 -27.98
N GLY A 442 -2.47 -10.94 -27.74
CA GLY A 442 -3.68 -10.19 -28.09
C GLY A 442 -4.34 -10.62 -29.40
N THR A 443 -3.66 -11.40 -30.24
CA THR A 443 -4.27 -12.00 -31.44
C THR A 443 -5.33 -13.03 -31.01
N ARG A 444 -6.49 -13.05 -31.68
CA ARG A 444 -7.55 -14.02 -31.39
C ARG A 444 -7.04 -15.46 -31.57
N CYS A 445 -7.44 -16.36 -30.68
CA CYS A 445 -7.07 -17.78 -30.83
C CYS A 445 -7.83 -18.45 -31.98
N SER A 446 -9.09 -18.07 -32.16
CA SER A 446 -9.99 -18.62 -33.16
C SER A 446 -10.81 -17.51 -33.77
N TYR A 447 -11.06 -17.59 -35.06
CA TYR A 447 -11.94 -16.63 -35.76
C TYR A 447 -13.42 -16.80 -35.35
N LYS A 448 -13.76 -17.92 -34.69
CA LYS A 448 -15.11 -18.21 -34.21
C LYS A 448 -15.40 -17.67 -32.82
N ASP A 449 -14.35 -17.40 -32.03
CA ASP A 449 -14.49 -16.92 -30.66
C ASP A 449 -13.84 -15.55 -30.48
N PRO A 450 -14.65 -14.48 -30.41
CA PRO A 450 -14.13 -13.14 -30.28
C PRO A 450 -13.63 -12.80 -28.87
N HIS A 451 -13.75 -13.69 -27.89
CA HIS A 451 -13.38 -13.41 -26.51
C HIS A 451 -12.07 -14.05 -26.08
N SER A 452 -11.56 -15.02 -26.85
CA SER A 452 -10.32 -15.73 -26.52
C SER A 452 -9.16 -15.22 -27.37
N VAL A 453 -8.07 -14.85 -26.70
CA VAL A 453 -6.86 -14.28 -27.30
C VAL A 453 -5.62 -15.06 -26.85
N CYS A 454 -4.60 -15.07 -27.70
CA CYS A 454 -3.31 -15.64 -27.41
C CYS A 454 -2.56 -14.76 -26.41
N VAL A 455 -2.07 -15.38 -25.34
CA VAL A 455 -1.30 -14.74 -24.27
C VAL A 455 -0.20 -15.71 -23.85
N ARG A 456 1.07 -15.34 -24.08
CA ARG A 456 2.26 -16.16 -23.83
C ARG A 456 2.17 -17.56 -24.45
N GLY A 457 1.62 -17.65 -25.66
CA GLY A 457 1.49 -18.91 -26.41
C GLY A 457 0.32 -19.79 -25.98
N GLU A 458 -0.49 -19.39 -24.99
CA GLU A 458 -1.72 -20.09 -24.60
C GLU A 458 -2.96 -19.29 -24.98
N CYS A 459 -4.07 -20.01 -25.20
CA CYS A 459 -5.35 -19.38 -25.50
C CYS A 459 -6.11 -19.05 -24.22
N ALA A 460 -6.30 -17.77 -23.92
CA ALA A 460 -6.93 -17.28 -22.69
C ALA A 460 -8.19 -16.45 -22.98
N VAL A 461 -9.21 -16.59 -22.12
CA VAL A 461 -10.47 -15.85 -22.23
C VAL A 461 -10.32 -14.45 -21.62
N SER A 462 -10.72 -13.41 -22.36
CA SER A 462 -10.74 -12.03 -21.90
C SER A 462 -11.92 -11.77 -20.94
N PHE A 463 -11.64 -11.34 -19.71
CA PHE A 463 -12.64 -11.11 -18.66
C PHE A 463 -13.60 -9.93 -18.91
N ARG A 464 -13.38 -9.08 -19.93
CA ARG A 464 -14.32 -7.99 -20.29
C ARG A 464 -15.58 -8.47 -21.04
N ALA A 465 -15.70 -9.76 -21.37
CA ALA A 465 -16.81 -10.33 -22.14
C ALA A 465 -18.08 -10.70 -21.34
N ARG A 466 -18.17 -10.38 -20.05
CA ARG A 466 -19.34 -10.71 -19.19
C ARG A 466 -20.30 -9.55 -18.94
N GLU A 467 -20.23 -8.46 -19.70
CA GLU A 467 -21.27 -7.41 -19.68
C GLU A 467 -21.99 -7.37 -21.04
N PRO A 468 -23.24 -7.86 -21.13
CA PRO A 468 -24.01 -7.75 -22.36
C PRO A 468 -24.43 -6.30 -22.59
N ASP A 469 -24.08 -5.79 -23.78
CA ASP A 469 -24.41 -4.48 -24.31
C ASP A 469 -25.94 -4.31 -24.47
N ARG A 470 -26.61 -3.82 -23.42
CA ARG A 470 -28.04 -3.48 -23.42
C ARG A 470 -28.31 -2.09 -24.02
N ARG A 471 -27.79 -1.81 -25.22
CA ARG A 471 -28.15 -0.60 -25.97
C ARG A 471 -28.57 -0.92 -27.39
N ARG A 472 -29.66 -1.67 -27.56
CA ARG A 472 -30.46 -1.72 -28.80
C ARG A 472 -31.74 -2.53 -28.58
N ALA A 473 -32.73 -1.97 -27.88
CA ALA A 473 -34.13 -2.33 -28.10
C ALA A 473 -35.07 -1.30 -27.46
N PHE A 474 -36.08 -0.89 -28.23
CA PHE A 474 -37.30 -0.15 -27.89
C PHE A 474 -37.30 1.38 -28.03
N GLY A 475 -37.66 1.79 -29.25
CA GLY A 475 -38.40 3.02 -29.50
C GLY A 475 -39.89 2.89 -29.15
N ARG A 476 -40.50 4.07 -28.97
CA ARG A 476 -41.93 4.44 -29.07
C ARG A 476 -42.96 3.54 -28.36
N THR A 477 -43.62 4.08 -27.34
CA THR A 477 -45.07 4.44 -27.39
C THR A 477 -45.50 5.24 -26.15
N ARG A 478 -46.45 6.17 -26.37
CA ARG A 478 -47.17 7.00 -25.39
C ARG A 478 -48.33 6.21 -24.75
N GLY A 479 -48.80 6.65 -23.58
CA GLY A 479 -50.12 6.34 -22.97
C GLY A 479 -49.97 6.09 -21.46
N GLU A 480 -50.27 7.05 -20.59
CA GLU A 480 -51.59 7.37 -19.98
C GLU A 480 -51.78 6.77 -18.57
N LEU A 481 -51.98 7.70 -17.61
CA LEU A 481 -52.93 7.71 -16.48
C LEU A 481 -52.82 6.78 -15.25
N SER A 482 -53.00 7.47 -14.10
CA SER A 482 -53.70 7.05 -12.85
C SER A 482 -52.93 6.19 -11.84
N MET A 483 -53.05 6.30 -10.51
CA MET A 483 -53.54 7.27 -9.49
C MET A 483 -53.38 6.51 -8.14
N LEU A 484 -53.23 7.22 -7.00
CA LEU A 484 -53.49 6.76 -5.61
C LEU A 484 -52.45 5.76 -5.00
N SER A 485 -52.08 5.76 -3.71
CA SER A 485 -52.57 6.42 -2.48
C SER A 485 -51.53 6.33 -1.34
N PHE A 486 -51.66 7.24 -0.39
CA PHE A 486 -51.04 7.35 0.93
C PHE A 486 -51.30 6.18 1.89
N ALA A 487 -50.39 5.99 2.86
CA ALA A 487 -50.58 5.68 4.29
C ALA A 487 -49.18 5.51 4.92
N GLU A 488 -48.55 6.51 5.55
CA GLU A 488 -48.73 7.04 6.92
C GLU A 488 -48.68 6.02 8.08
N SER A 489 -47.78 6.35 9.02
CA SER A 489 -47.75 6.03 10.47
C SER A 489 -47.62 4.55 10.91
N GLY A 490 -46.87 4.21 11.95
CA GLY A 490 -46.15 4.99 12.94
C GLY A 490 -45.84 4.11 14.14
N LEU A 491 -44.66 4.28 14.73
CA LEU A 491 -44.33 4.34 16.16
C LEU A 491 -42.81 4.32 16.33
#